data_AF-R0MGF6-F1
#
_entry.id   AF-R0MGF6-F1
#
_cell.length_a   1.000
_cell.length_b   1.000
_cell.length_c   1.000
_cell.angle_alpha   90.00
_cell.angle_beta   90.00
_cell.angle_gamma   90.00
#
_symmetry.space_group_name_H-M   'P 1'
#
loop_
_entity.id
_entity.type
_entity.pdbx_description
1 polymer ?
#
loop_
_entity_poly.entity_id
_entity_poly.type
_entity_poly.pdbx_seq_one_letter_code
_entity_poly.pdbx_strand_id
1 'polypeptide(L)'
;MLETMIQNPVPSRAEITDVGNAVFDQFDGLLLSGETAVGKFPTLTVRTMRKIIEDAEAYHFEISDHKNRCPLLGTRIKESCAVIRCPDLATIFGLYSNHFEIPVYFVSKEVQNFRCLHMLRGVIPYEIKEDEDIIKVVDQIKDKFNYKKIYFFEMQGNDEVMSKLRVFK
;
A
#
# COMPACT_ATOMS: atom_id res chain seq x y z
N MET A 1 9.34 19.03 -0.49
CA MET A 1 7.92 19.04 -0.88
C MET A 1 7.09 20.01 -0.05
N LEU A 2 7.30 20.10 1.26
CA LEU A 2 6.62 21.04 2.16
C LEU A 2 7.63 22.06 2.69
N GLU A 3 8.48 22.60 1.82
CA GLU A 3 9.65 23.42 2.14
C GLU A 3 9.30 24.62 3.03
N THR A 4 8.16 25.28 2.78
CA THR A 4 7.72 26.42 3.60
C THR A 4 7.47 26.03 5.06
N MET A 5 7.22 24.74 5.34
CA MET A 5 7.03 24.23 6.69
C MET A 5 8.31 24.12 7.52
N ILE A 6 9.49 24.37 6.92
CA ILE A 6 10.75 24.52 7.68
C ILE A 6 10.61 25.68 8.66
N GLN A 7 10.00 26.79 8.22
CA GLN A 7 9.88 28.02 9.01
C GLN A 7 8.45 28.31 9.48
N ASN A 8 7.43 27.76 8.81
CA ASN A 8 6.02 28.04 9.07
C ASN A 8 5.26 26.79 9.51
N PRO A 9 4.19 26.90 10.32
CA PRO A 9 3.41 25.74 10.74
C PRO A 9 2.41 25.23 9.69
N VAL A 10 2.22 25.95 8.58
CA VAL A 10 1.24 25.63 7.52
C VAL A 10 1.93 25.74 6.16
N PRO A 11 1.73 24.76 5.26
CA PRO A 11 2.30 24.81 3.92
C PRO A 11 1.56 25.81 3.02
N SER A 12 2.20 26.20 1.93
CA SER A 12 1.56 26.98 0.88
C SER A 12 0.55 26.14 0.08
N ARG A 13 -0.39 26.82 -0.59
CA ARG A 13 -1.33 26.15 -1.49
C ARG A 13 -0.64 25.40 -2.63
N ALA A 14 0.47 25.94 -3.14
CA ALA A 14 1.22 25.31 -4.22
C ALA A 14 1.80 23.95 -3.78
N GLU A 15 2.36 23.87 -2.57
CA GLU A 15 2.92 22.63 -2.02
C GLU A 15 1.83 21.59 -1.72
N ILE A 16 0.64 22.02 -1.26
CA ILE A 16 -0.49 21.11 -1.09
C ILE A 16 -0.89 20.49 -2.44
N THR A 17 -0.99 21.31 -3.49
CA THR A 17 -1.30 20.84 -4.84
C THR A 17 -0.21 19.92 -5.39
N ASP A 18 1.06 20.20 -5.13
CA ASP A 18 2.20 19.37 -5.55
C ASP A 18 2.12 17.96 -4.94
N VAL A 19 1.86 17.87 -3.62
CA VAL A 19 1.61 16.59 -2.93
C VAL A 19 0.40 15.85 -3.50
N GLY A 20 -0.72 16.55 -3.71
CA GLY A 20 -1.94 15.95 -4.25
C GLY A 20 -1.75 15.37 -5.65
N ASN A 21 -1.03 16.10 -6.52
CA ASN A 21 -0.73 15.63 -7.87
C ASN A 21 0.17 14.39 -7.85
N ALA A 22 1.19 14.36 -6.99
CA ALA A 22 2.06 13.19 -6.87
C ALA A 22 1.29 11.92 -6.46
N VAL A 23 0.24 12.06 -5.64
CA VAL A 23 -0.68 10.95 -5.30
C VAL A 23 -1.50 10.52 -6.51
N PHE A 24 -2.04 11.47 -7.29
CA PHE A 24 -2.79 11.15 -8.52
C PHE A 24 -1.92 10.48 -9.59
N ASP A 25 -0.65 10.84 -9.65
CA ASP A 25 0.36 10.21 -10.51
C ASP A 25 0.84 8.84 -9.98
N GLN A 26 0.24 8.34 -8.88
CA GLN A 26 0.50 7.03 -8.29
C GLN A 26 1.95 6.80 -7.85
N PHE A 27 2.59 7.83 -7.30
CA PHE A 27 3.95 7.69 -6.76
C PHE A 27 3.99 6.69 -5.59
N ASP A 28 5.05 5.87 -5.54
CA ASP A 28 5.21 4.84 -4.50
C ASP A 28 5.41 5.41 -3.10
N GLY A 29 6.06 6.57 -3.02
CA GLY A 29 6.33 7.27 -1.77
C GLY A 29 6.74 8.71 -2.00
N LEU A 30 6.52 9.53 -0.98
CA LEU A 30 6.91 10.94 -0.96
C LEU A 30 7.97 11.17 0.12
N LEU A 31 8.95 12.02 -0.19
CA LEU A 31 10.08 12.29 0.69
C LEU A 31 9.95 13.67 1.34
N LEU A 32 10.21 13.71 2.65
CA LEU A 32 10.53 14.94 3.37
C LEU A 32 12.03 14.95 3.66
N SER A 33 12.70 16.06 3.37
CA SER A 33 14.13 16.26 3.55
C SER A 33 14.38 17.26 4.67
N GLY A 34 14.71 18.51 4.33
CA GLY A 34 15.02 19.59 5.27
C GLY A 34 13.87 19.90 6.22
N GLU A 35 12.63 19.63 5.80
CA GLU A 35 11.42 19.87 6.59
C GLU A 35 11.38 19.05 7.89
N THR A 36 11.95 17.84 7.87
CA THR A 36 11.99 16.96 9.06
C THR A 36 13.38 16.90 9.69
N ALA A 37 14.45 17.07 8.91
CA ALA A 37 15.81 16.99 9.40
C ALA A 37 16.22 18.21 10.24
N VAL A 38 15.83 19.42 9.82
CA VAL A 38 16.24 20.69 10.46
C VAL A 38 15.08 21.68 10.65
N GLY A 39 13.87 21.33 10.20
CA GLY A 39 12.69 22.19 10.28
C GLY A 39 12.22 22.44 11.71
N LYS A 40 11.51 23.56 11.91
CA LYS A 40 10.93 23.93 13.22
C LYS A 40 9.73 23.07 13.62
N PHE A 41 9.08 22.41 12.65
CA PHE A 41 7.80 21.71 12.84
C PHE A 41 7.81 20.26 12.33
N PRO A 42 8.82 19.42 12.64
CA PRO A 42 9.04 18.13 11.96
C PRO A 42 7.85 17.17 12.10
N THR A 43 7.31 17.01 13.31
CA THR A 43 6.14 16.14 13.55
C THR A 43 4.87 16.66 12.87
N LEU A 44 4.69 17.98 12.83
CA LEU A 44 3.54 18.60 12.17
C LEU A 44 3.64 18.42 10.66
N THR A 45 4.82 18.60 10.06
CA THR A 45 5.07 18.36 8.64
C THR A 45 4.66 16.94 8.24
N VAL A 46 5.09 15.92 8.99
CA VAL A 46 4.72 14.52 8.69
C VAL A 46 3.20 14.31 8.79
N ARG A 47 2.54 14.87 9.81
CA ARG A 47 1.08 14.78 9.96
C ARG A 47 0.33 15.51 8.84
N THR A 48 0.81 16.68 8.44
CA THR A 48 0.23 17.46 7.34
C THR A 48 0.38 16.73 6.02
N MET A 49 1.58 16.20 5.71
CA MET A 49 1.81 15.37 4.53
C MET A 49 0.84 14.18 4.49
N ARG A 50 0.75 13.43 5.60
CA ARG A 50 -0.19 12.30 5.73
C ARG A 50 -1.63 12.71 5.44
N LYS A 51 -2.08 13.82 6.01
CA LYS A 51 -3.46 14.32 5.82
C LYS A 51 -3.74 14.65 4.34
N ILE A 52 -2.81 15.33 3.68
CA ILE A 52 -2.98 15.69 2.26
C ILE A 52 -3.06 14.42 1.40
N ILE A 53 -2.24 13.40 1.69
CA ILE A 53 -2.29 12.11 0.99
C ILE A 53 -3.64 11.43 1.22
N GLU A 54 -4.10 11.32 2.46
CA GLU A 54 -5.39 10.69 2.80
C GLU A 54 -6.57 11.40 2.10
N ASP A 55 -6.57 12.74 2.09
CA ASP A 55 -7.59 13.55 1.41
C ASP A 55 -7.53 13.36 -0.13
N ALA A 56 -6.33 13.31 -0.72
CA ALA A 56 -6.15 13.10 -2.15
C ALA A 56 -6.57 11.68 -2.60
N GLU A 57 -6.20 10.65 -1.84
CA GLU A 57 -6.61 9.27 -2.11
C GLU A 57 -8.14 9.14 -2.02
N ALA A 58 -8.77 9.70 -0.99
CA ALA A 58 -10.22 9.69 -0.84
C ALA A 58 -10.93 10.33 -2.04
N TYR A 59 -10.45 11.48 -2.50
CA TYR A 59 -10.99 12.18 -3.67
C TYR A 59 -10.83 11.37 -4.96
N HIS A 60 -9.68 10.73 -5.17
CA HIS A 60 -9.44 9.86 -6.33
C HIS A 60 -10.41 8.68 -6.38
N PHE A 61 -10.72 8.07 -5.22
CA PHE A 61 -11.69 6.97 -5.13
C PHE A 61 -13.13 7.42 -5.38
N GLU A 62 -13.52 8.63 -4.99
CA GLU A 62 -14.87 9.17 -5.25
C GLU A 62 -15.10 9.40 -6.74
N ILE A 63 -14.11 9.95 -7.46
CA ILE A 63 -14.19 10.15 -8.91
C ILE A 63 -14.26 8.81 -9.66
N SER A 64 -13.52 7.81 -9.17
CA SER A 64 -13.43 6.48 -9.80
C SER A 64 -14.68 5.60 -9.57
N ASP A 65 -15.58 5.99 -8.65
CA ASP A 65 -16.77 5.21 -8.27
C ASP A 65 -17.79 4.98 -9.40
N HIS A 66 -17.69 5.73 -10.50
CA HIS A 66 -18.47 5.46 -11.71
C HIS A 66 -18.02 4.20 -12.48
N LYS A 67 -16.86 3.61 -12.17
CA LYS A 67 -16.33 2.37 -12.79
C LYS A 67 -15.76 1.37 -11.77
N ASN A 68 -16.20 1.39 -10.51
CA ASN A 68 -15.59 0.64 -9.40
C ASN A 68 -15.80 -0.89 -9.41
N ARG A 69 -15.12 -1.57 -10.34
CA ARG A 69 -14.76 -2.97 -10.21
C ARG A 69 -13.28 -3.10 -10.54
N CYS A 70 -12.51 -3.72 -9.64
CA CYS A 70 -11.17 -4.19 -10.00
C CYS A 70 -11.30 -5.07 -11.28
N PRO A 71 -10.62 -4.74 -12.39
CA PRO A 71 -10.78 -5.48 -13.66
C PRO A 71 -10.46 -6.97 -13.54
N LEU A 72 -9.54 -7.31 -12.63
CA LEU A 72 -9.10 -8.67 -12.36
C LEU A 72 -10.03 -9.43 -11.40
N LEU A 73 -10.74 -8.73 -10.50
CA LEU A 73 -11.41 -9.35 -9.34
C LEU A 73 -12.91 -9.05 -9.22
N GLY A 74 -13.43 -8.09 -9.99
CA GLY A 74 -14.85 -7.78 -10.12
C GLY A 74 -15.51 -7.14 -8.89
N THR A 75 -14.75 -6.64 -7.91
CA THR A 75 -15.26 -6.19 -6.61
C THR A 75 -14.98 -4.73 -6.29
N ARG A 76 -15.72 -4.20 -5.31
CA ARG A 76 -15.44 -2.88 -4.72
C ARG A 76 -14.08 -2.95 -4.02
N ILE A 77 -13.19 -2.07 -4.44
CA ILE A 77 -11.80 -1.95 -4.00
C ILE A 77 -11.72 -1.71 -2.48
N LYS A 78 -12.63 -0.91 -1.91
CA LYS A 78 -12.63 -0.50 -0.50
C LYS A 78 -12.80 -1.63 0.53
N GLU A 79 -13.31 -2.79 0.13
CA GLU A 79 -13.63 -3.90 1.06
C GLU A 79 -12.87 -5.19 0.74
N SER A 80 -11.88 -5.09 -0.16
CA SER A 80 -11.11 -6.22 -0.66
C SER A 80 -9.64 -6.07 -0.33
N CYS A 81 -8.96 -7.15 0.06
CA CYS A 81 -7.51 -7.20 0.13
C CYS A 81 -6.97 -8.44 -0.58
N ALA A 82 -5.71 -8.38 -1.00
CA ALA A 82 -5.00 -9.53 -1.51
C ALA A 82 -3.93 -9.97 -0.50
N VAL A 83 -3.75 -11.27 -0.34
CA VAL A 83 -2.70 -11.88 0.46
C VAL A 83 -1.91 -12.77 -0.49
N ILE A 84 -0.62 -12.46 -0.66
CA ILE A 84 0.25 -13.12 -1.63
C ILE A 84 1.42 -13.74 -0.89
N ARG A 85 1.50 -15.06 -0.91
CA ARG A 85 2.68 -15.77 -0.42
C ARG A 85 3.69 -15.88 -1.56
N CYS A 86 4.84 -15.25 -1.38
CA CYS A 86 5.89 -15.17 -2.40
C CYS A 86 7.21 -15.73 -1.84
N PRO A 87 7.94 -16.56 -2.61
CA PRO A 87 9.21 -17.11 -2.15
C PRO A 87 10.35 -16.09 -2.19
N ASP A 88 10.37 -15.20 -3.18
CA ASP A 88 11.49 -14.32 -3.47
C ASP A 88 11.07 -12.87 -3.73
N LEU A 89 12.01 -11.94 -3.56
CA LEU A 89 11.79 -10.51 -3.76
C LEU A 89 11.62 -10.13 -5.23
N ALA A 90 12.23 -10.85 -6.18
CA ALA A 90 12.15 -10.53 -7.60
C ALA A 90 10.73 -10.75 -8.14
N THR A 91 10.08 -11.84 -7.75
CA THR A 91 8.67 -12.10 -8.06
C THR A 91 7.75 -11.03 -7.48
N ILE A 92 8.03 -10.52 -6.28
CA ILE A 92 7.24 -9.42 -5.69
C ILE A 92 7.31 -8.17 -6.58
N PHE A 93 8.52 -7.75 -6.99
CA PHE A 93 8.68 -6.58 -7.86
C PHE A 93 8.08 -6.79 -9.26
N GLY A 94 8.22 -7.99 -9.82
CA GLY A 94 7.58 -8.35 -11.09
C GLY A 94 6.06 -8.22 -11.02
N LEU A 95 5.45 -8.72 -9.94
CA LEU A 95 4.02 -8.63 -9.75
C LEU A 95 3.55 -7.20 -9.46
N TYR A 96 4.33 -6.44 -8.67
CA TYR A 96 4.07 -5.04 -8.35
C TYR A 96 3.98 -4.15 -9.58
N SER A 97 4.69 -4.49 -10.66
CA SER A 97 4.65 -3.76 -11.95
C SER A 97 3.24 -3.65 -12.55
N ASN A 98 2.28 -4.46 -12.10
CA ASN A 98 0.88 -4.36 -12.52
C ASN A 98 0.09 -3.25 -11.81
N HIS A 99 0.68 -2.57 -10.81
CA HIS A 99 0.07 -1.55 -9.96
C HIS A 99 -1.24 -2.01 -9.29
N PHE A 100 -1.18 -2.30 -8.00
CA PHE A 100 -2.36 -2.76 -7.26
C PHE A 100 -3.22 -1.59 -6.77
N GLU A 101 -4.52 -1.65 -7.08
CA GLU A 101 -5.53 -0.72 -6.54
C GLU A 101 -6.01 -1.11 -5.14
N ILE A 102 -5.81 -2.37 -4.74
CA ILE A 102 -6.18 -2.91 -3.42
C ILE A 102 -4.93 -3.09 -2.55
N PRO A 103 -5.06 -3.00 -1.22
CA PRO A 103 -3.95 -3.33 -0.32
C PRO A 103 -3.54 -4.81 -0.49
N VAL A 104 -2.23 -5.01 -0.65
CA VAL A 104 -1.62 -6.33 -0.85
C VAL A 104 -0.71 -6.67 0.31
N TYR A 105 -1.02 -7.76 0.99
CA TYR A 105 -0.23 -8.31 2.06
C TYR A 105 0.74 -9.34 1.48
N PHE A 106 2.02 -9.01 1.43
CA PHE A 106 3.06 -9.94 0.98
C PHE A 106 3.56 -10.76 2.17
N VAL A 107 3.27 -12.06 2.14
CA VAL A 107 3.63 -12.99 3.19
C VAL A 107 4.95 -13.67 2.81
N SER A 108 5.98 -13.47 3.62
CA SER A 108 7.30 -14.09 3.41
C SER A 108 7.99 -14.40 4.74
N LYS A 109 8.90 -15.38 4.70
CA LYS A 109 9.78 -15.73 5.81
C LYS A 109 10.98 -14.80 5.92
N GLU A 110 11.36 -14.15 4.82
CA GLU A 110 12.59 -13.37 4.73
C GLU A 110 12.34 -11.92 5.17
N VAL A 111 12.48 -11.67 6.47
CA VAL A 111 12.30 -10.34 7.08
C VAL A 111 13.31 -9.32 6.52
N GLN A 112 14.46 -9.76 6.02
CA GLN A 112 15.49 -8.89 5.45
C GLN A 112 14.95 -8.02 4.30
N ASN A 113 14.01 -8.56 3.52
CA ASN A 113 13.44 -7.90 2.36
C ASN A 113 12.33 -6.89 2.73
N PHE A 114 11.83 -6.93 3.97
CA PHE A 114 10.67 -6.13 4.37
C PHE A 114 10.95 -4.64 4.32
N ARG A 115 12.19 -4.21 4.60
CA ARG A 115 12.57 -2.80 4.52
C ARG A 115 12.36 -2.23 3.12
N CYS A 116 12.67 -3.00 2.09
CA CYS A 116 12.46 -2.60 0.70
C CYS A 116 10.97 -2.56 0.36
N LEU A 117 10.20 -3.55 0.84
CA LEU A 117 8.77 -3.65 0.58
C LEU A 117 7.93 -2.52 1.19
N HIS A 118 8.35 -1.97 2.34
CA HIS A 118 7.66 -0.82 2.95
C HIS A 118 7.73 0.46 2.10
N MET A 119 8.60 0.51 1.09
CA MET A 119 8.66 1.65 0.16
C MET A 119 7.68 1.52 -1.01
N LEU A 120 7.03 0.36 -1.18
CA LEU A 120 6.07 0.12 -2.24
C LEU A 120 4.66 0.53 -1.80
N ARG A 121 3.95 1.24 -2.67
CA ARG A 121 2.60 1.73 -2.38
C ARG A 121 1.60 0.57 -2.29
N GLY A 122 0.77 0.59 -1.24
CA GLY A 122 -0.26 -0.43 -1.04
C GLY A 122 0.28 -1.82 -0.68
N VAL A 123 1.59 -1.97 -0.50
CA VAL A 123 2.24 -3.23 -0.10
C VAL A 123 2.48 -3.23 1.40
N ILE A 124 2.03 -4.29 2.05
CA ILE A 124 2.20 -4.51 3.49
C ILE A 124 2.92 -5.84 3.68
N PRO A 125 4.22 -5.85 4.02
CA PRO A 125 4.91 -7.10 4.28
C PRO A 125 4.42 -7.72 5.60
N TYR A 126 4.23 -9.03 5.62
CA TYR A 126 3.78 -9.79 6.76
C TYR A 126 4.69 -11.00 6.99
N GLU A 127 5.26 -11.12 8.19
CA GLU A 127 6.16 -12.21 8.56
C GLU A 127 5.34 -13.45 8.93
N ILE A 128 5.70 -14.60 8.36
CA ILE A 128 5.11 -15.90 8.72
C ILE A 128 6.15 -16.79 9.37
N LYS A 129 5.79 -17.39 10.52
CA LYS A 129 6.62 -18.39 11.19
C LYS A 129 6.51 -19.75 10.48
N GLU A 130 7.53 -20.60 10.59
CA GLU A 130 7.63 -21.83 9.80
C GLU A 130 6.46 -22.81 9.96
N ASP A 131 5.75 -22.74 11.09
CA ASP A 131 4.64 -23.64 11.46
C ASP A 131 3.24 -22.99 11.38
N GLU A 132 3.13 -21.75 10.89
CA GLU A 132 1.83 -21.08 10.78
C GLU A 132 1.11 -21.40 9.47
N ASP A 133 -0.12 -21.91 9.61
CA ASP A 133 -1.04 -22.04 8.49
C ASP A 133 -1.39 -20.66 7.94
N ILE A 134 -1.25 -20.50 6.63
CA ILE A 134 -1.63 -19.30 5.89
C ILE A 134 -3.08 -18.89 6.16
N ILE A 135 -3.97 -19.88 6.39
CA ILE A 135 -5.38 -19.63 6.70
C ILE A 135 -5.51 -18.79 7.98
N LYS A 136 -4.69 -19.06 9.00
CA LYS A 136 -4.67 -18.25 10.23
C LYS A 136 -4.22 -16.82 9.97
N VAL A 137 -3.24 -16.63 9.09
CA VAL A 137 -2.79 -15.29 8.69
C VAL A 137 -3.92 -14.53 7.99
N VAL A 138 -4.63 -15.19 7.05
CA VAL A 138 -5.79 -14.62 6.37
C VAL A 138 -6.89 -14.26 7.37
N ASP A 139 -7.21 -15.14 8.33
CA ASP A 139 -8.21 -14.89 9.36
C ASP A 139 -7.81 -13.73 10.27
N GLN A 140 -6.54 -13.64 10.69
CA GLN A 140 -6.04 -12.50 11.47
C GLN A 140 -6.15 -11.17 10.70
N ILE A 141 -5.85 -11.16 9.40
CA ILE A 141 -6.00 -9.98 8.56
C ILE A 141 -7.49 -9.61 8.43
N LYS A 142 -8.37 -10.61 8.27
CA LYS A 142 -9.82 -10.44 8.21
C LYS A 142 -10.36 -9.78 9.47
N ASP A 143 -10.00 -10.33 10.64
CA ASP A 143 -10.49 -9.87 11.94
C ASP A 143 -9.97 -8.47 12.29
N LYS A 144 -8.70 -8.18 11.94
CA LYS A 144 -8.07 -6.90 12.27
C LYS A 144 -8.61 -5.72 11.47
N PHE A 145 -8.95 -5.94 10.20
CA PHE A 145 -9.28 -4.87 9.26
C PHE A 145 -10.69 -4.96 8.66
N ASN A 146 -11.47 -5.97 9.03
CA ASN A 146 -12.87 -6.16 8.63
C ASN A 146 -13.09 -6.13 7.10
N TYR A 147 -12.20 -6.78 6.35
CA TYR A 147 -12.35 -6.92 4.90
C TYR A 147 -13.47 -7.92 4.57
N LYS A 148 -14.33 -7.60 3.58
CA LYS A 148 -15.42 -8.47 3.14
C LYS A 148 -14.96 -9.55 2.16
N LYS A 149 -13.88 -9.30 1.44
CA LYS A 149 -13.32 -10.27 0.48
C LYS A 149 -11.81 -10.30 0.59
N ILE A 150 -11.27 -11.49 0.75
CA ILE A 150 -9.82 -11.69 0.78
C ILE A 150 -9.44 -12.64 -0.35
N TYR A 151 -8.52 -12.18 -1.18
CA TYR A 151 -7.97 -12.94 -2.28
C TYR A 151 -6.62 -13.49 -1.89
N PHE A 152 -6.53 -14.81 -1.78
CA PHE A 152 -5.26 -15.45 -1.50
C PHE A 152 -4.62 -15.99 -2.78
N PHE A 153 -3.33 -15.70 -2.94
CA PHE A 153 -2.48 -16.22 -4.00
C PHE A 153 -1.23 -16.84 -3.38
N GLU A 154 -0.91 -18.07 -3.78
CA GLU A 154 0.36 -18.70 -3.46
C GLU A 154 1.19 -18.78 -4.73
N MET A 155 2.42 -18.26 -4.72
CA MET A 155 3.35 -18.40 -5.84
C MET A 155 4.41 -19.44 -5.50
N GLN A 156 4.63 -20.39 -6.41
CA GLN A 156 5.70 -21.38 -6.32
C GLN A 156 6.72 -21.16 -7.45
N GLY A 157 7.79 -20.42 -7.18
CA GLY A 157 8.94 -20.27 -8.08
C GLY A 157 8.66 -19.54 -9.41
N ASN A 158 9.64 -19.59 -10.32
CA ASN A 158 9.72 -18.83 -11.58
C ASN A 158 8.67 -19.17 -12.65
N ASP A 159 7.76 -20.12 -12.39
CA ASP A 159 6.70 -20.45 -13.33
C ASP A 159 5.43 -19.69 -12.95
N GLU A 160 4.77 -19.09 -13.96
CA GLU A 160 3.48 -18.39 -13.92
C GLU A 160 2.31 -19.31 -13.50
N VAL A 161 2.46 -20.06 -12.42
CA VAL A 161 1.38 -20.82 -11.84
C VAL A 161 0.70 -19.91 -10.84
N MET A 162 -0.41 -19.32 -11.28
CA MET A 162 -1.50 -18.83 -10.42
C MET A 162 -2.01 -19.98 -9.54
N SER A 163 -1.23 -20.41 -8.55
CA SER A 163 -1.59 -21.51 -7.66
C SER A 163 -2.70 -21.04 -6.72
N LYS A 164 -3.92 -21.49 -7.05
CA LYS A 164 -5.14 -21.44 -6.23
C LYS A 164 -5.53 -20.04 -5.73
N LEU A 165 -6.26 -19.30 -6.56
CA LEU A 165 -7.12 -18.22 -6.08
C LEU A 165 -8.15 -18.80 -5.10
N ARG A 166 -7.94 -18.61 -3.80
CA ARG A 166 -8.98 -18.84 -2.79
C ARG A 166 -9.61 -17.50 -2.45
N VAL A 167 -10.88 -17.34 -2.84
CA VAL A 167 -11.68 -16.18 -2.44
C VAL A 167 -12.37 -16.53 -1.14
N PHE A 168 -11.95 -15.90 -0.06
CA PHE A 168 -12.65 -15.99 1.23
C PHE A 168 -13.76 -14.94 1.23
N LYS A 169 -15.01 -15.39 1.40
CA LYS A 169 -16.20 -14.54 1.58
C LYS A 169 -16.42 -14.19 3.05
#